data_AF-A0A517TRY0-F1
#
_entry.id   AF-A0A517TRY0-F1
#
_cell.length_a   1.000
_cell.length_b   1.000
_cell.length_c   1.000
_cell.angle_alpha   90.00
_cell.angle_beta   90.00
_cell.angle_gamma   90.00
#
_symmetry.space_group_name_H-M   'P 1'
#
loop_
_entity.id
_entity.type
_entity.pdbx_description
1 polymer ?
#
loop_
_entity_poly.entity_id
_entity_poly.type
_entity_poly.pdbx_seq_one_letter_code
_entity_poly.pdbx_strand_id
1 'polypeptide(L)'
;MSDAQIKPLPNSTFRFPLRTVLATTTALALLAAATGALARRAPVESRPSVLIQWSLDVAGIALAVGWHWRQRRGDVHAAGEVHFVLRQAKPLWNAWRRLPLLWTLFLLIPANRLLETINSVQTGLPKSWGPTAIEGLIMLPFISIAASQIFNFIMSLRPVCLAENGLLAGDEFIGWHQISTVRWHALVRDQLQISTWSTTVRYSLIVPPSLRDKVESLLRAKTRIADTSVA
;
A
#
# COMPACT_ATOMS: atom_id res chain seq x y z
N MET A 1 20.97 -34.51 -7.11
CA MET A 1 20.72 -33.45 -6.11
C MET A 1 20.61 -32.15 -6.90
N SER A 2 19.39 -31.65 -7.09
CA SER A 2 19.12 -30.46 -7.90
C SER A 2 19.24 -29.23 -7.02
N ASP A 3 20.18 -28.34 -7.35
CA ASP A 3 20.29 -27.02 -6.73
C ASP A 3 18.93 -26.32 -6.83
N ALA A 4 18.27 -26.17 -5.68
CA ALA A 4 17.21 -25.19 -5.56
C ALA A 4 17.90 -23.85 -5.81
N GLN A 5 17.62 -23.21 -6.96
CA GLN A 5 18.06 -21.84 -7.22
C GLN A 5 17.58 -20.96 -6.07
N ILE A 6 18.49 -20.71 -5.13
CA ILE A 6 18.39 -19.70 -4.09
C ILE A 6 18.36 -18.38 -4.87
N LYS A 7 17.16 -17.88 -5.15
CA LYS A 7 17.03 -16.53 -5.68
C LYS A 7 17.20 -15.61 -4.49
N PRO A 8 18.17 -14.69 -4.50
CA PRO A 8 18.11 -13.59 -3.55
C PRO A 8 16.71 -12.98 -3.66
N LEU A 9 16.14 -12.57 -2.51
CA LEU A 9 15.07 -11.57 -2.47
C LEU A 9 15.32 -10.64 -3.65
N PRO A 10 14.42 -10.51 -4.64
CA PRO A 10 14.70 -9.73 -5.83
C PRO A 10 15.26 -8.39 -5.36
N ASN A 11 16.59 -8.26 -5.51
CA ASN A 11 17.37 -7.27 -4.77
C ASN A 11 16.74 -5.93 -5.05
N SER A 12 16.16 -5.31 -4.01
CA SER A 12 16.07 -3.86 -3.70
C SER A 12 15.75 -2.85 -4.81
N THR A 13 15.54 -3.31 -6.03
CA THR A 13 15.26 -2.51 -7.20
C THR A 13 13.76 -2.54 -7.29
N PHE A 14 13.16 -1.53 -6.66
CA PHE A 14 11.79 -1.12 -6.95
C PHE A 14 11.67 -0.86 -8.44
N ARG A 15 11.52 -1.92 -9.25
CA ARG A 15 11.02 -1.82 -10.60
C ARG A 15 9.52 -1.70 -10.46
N PHE A 16 9.08 -0.55 -9.93
CA PHE A 16 7.78 -0.06 -10.32
C PHE A 16 7.74 -0.17 -11.85
N PRO A 17 6.72 -0.81 -12.43
CA PRO A 17 6.61 -0.86 -13.87
C PRO A 17 6.83 0.56 -14.39
N LEU A 18 7.74 0.75 -15.36
CA LEU A 18 8.09 2.09 -15.86
C LEU A 18 6.82 2.90 -16.16
N ARG A 19 5.78 2.20 -16.65
CA ARG A 19 4.42 2.72 -16.90
C ARG A 19 3.73 3.27 -15.64
N THR A 20 3.85 2.59 -14.50
CA THR A 20 3.26 3.05 -13.23
C THR A 20 4.02 4.26 -12.68
N VAL A 21 5.36 4.28 -12.75
CA VAL A 21 6.15 5.47 -12.36
C VAL A 21 5.82 6.64 -13.26
N LEU A 22 5.79 6.42 -14.58
CA LEU A 22 5.41 7.44 -15.55
C LEU A 22 3.98 7.93 -15.29
N ALA A 23 3.02 7.04 -15.08
CA ALA A 23 1.64 7.44 -14.82
C ALA A 23 1.50 8.24 -13.52
N THR A 24 2.14 7.81 -12.42
CA THR A 24 2.08 8.54 -11.15
C THR A 24 2.83 9.86 -11.21
N THR A 25 4.03 9.91 -11.80
CA THR A 25 4.78 11.16 -11.97
C THR A 25 4.10 12.12 -12.93
N THR A 26 3.48 11.63 -14.00
CA THR A 26 2.69 12.47 -14.93
C THR A 26 1.44 13.00 -14.23
N ALA A 27 0.73 12.18 -13.45
CA ALA A 27 -0.43 12.62 -12.68
C ALA A 27 -0.04 13.68 -11.63
N LEU A 28 1.07 13.48 -10.92
CA LEU A 28 1.61 14.47 -9.97
C LEU A 28 2.06 15.75 -10.69
N ALA A 29 2.70 15.64 -11.85
CA ALA A 29 3.11 16.78 -12.67
C ALA A 29 1.92 17.56 -13.22
N LEU A 30 0.85 16.87 -13.65
CA LEU A 30 -0.41 17.50 -14.08
C LEU A 30 -1.11 18.19 -12.91
N LEU A 31 -1.14 17.58 -11.73
CA LEU A 31 -1.64 18.22 -10.51
C LEU A 31 -0.81 19.44 -10.15
N ALA A 32 0.53 19.35 -10.19
CA ALA A 32 1.45 20.48 -9.93
C ALA A 32 1.30 21.61 -10.98
N ALA A 33 1.09 21.26 -12.25
CA ALA A 33 0.88 22.23 -13.32
C ALA A 33 -0.49 22.92 -13.21
N ALA A 34 -1.56 22.16 -12.94
CA ALA A 34 -2.90 22.69 -12.72
C ALA A 34 -2.91 23.64 -11.50
N THR A 35 -2.31 23.21 -10.39
CA THR A 35 -2.19 24.03 -9.17
C THR A 35 -1.32 25.25 -9.37
N GLY A 36 -0.19 25.14 -10.08
CA GLY A 36 0.66 26.28 -10.43
C GLY A 36 -0.04 27.29 -11.33
N ALA A 37 -0.82 26.83 -12.32
CA ALA A 37 -1.62 27.71 -13.17
C ALA A 37 -2.74 28.42 -12.39
N LEU A 38 -3.40 27.71 -11.47
CA LEU A 38 -4.43 28.27 -10.59
C LEU A 38 -3.84 29.28 -9.60
N ALA A 39 -2.69 28.98 -8.99
CA ALA A 39 -2.00 29.88 -8.07
C ALA A 39 -1.55 31.20 -8.74
N ARG A 40 -1.16 31.15 -10.02
CA ARG A 40 -0.81 32.35 -10.79
C ARG A 40 -2.03 33.23 -11.09
N ARG A 41 -3.21 32.62 -11.28
CA ARG A 41 -4.48 33.32 -11.48
C ARG A 41 -5.07 33.87 -10.17
N ALA A 42 -4.58 33.40 -9.02
CA ALA A 42 -4.97 33.93 -7.72
C ALA A 42 -4.33 35.31 -7.46
N PRO A 43 -5.04 36.22 -6.77
CA PRO A 43 -4.49 37.51 -6.32
C PRO A 43 -3.24 37.33 -5.49
N VAL A 44 -2.34 38.32 -5.56
CA VAL A 44 -1.00 38.25 -4.94
C VAL A 44 -1.07 37.94 -3.45
N GLU A 45 -2.10 38.45 -2.77
CA GLU A 45 -2.33 38.33 -1.33
C GLU A 45 -2.68 36.90 -0.87
N SER A 46 -3.28 36.08 -1.75
CA SER A 46 -3.72 34.72 -1.39
C SER A 46 -2.75 33.62 -1.82
N ARG A 47 -1.77 33.94 -2.67
CA ARG A 47 -0.71 33.02 -3.11
C ARG A 47 0.04 32.35 -1.95
N PRO A 48 0.47 33.05 -0.88
CA PRO A 48 1.18 32.40 0.21
C PRO A 48 0.31 31.38 0.97
N SER A 49 -0.97 31.71 1.24
CA SER A 49 -1.89 30.78 1.92
C SER A 49 -2.13 29.51 1.11
N VAL A 50 -2.32 29.64 -0.21
CA VAL A 50 -2.40 28.51 -1.13
C VAL A 50 -1.13 27.66 -1.04
N LEU A 51 0.05 28.26 -1.18
CA LEU A 51 1.33 27.54 -1.16
C LEU A 51 1.59 26.82 0.16
N ILE A 52 1.25 27.43 1.31
CA ILE A 52 1.39 26.81 2.63
C ILE A 52 0.50 25.58 2.74
N GLN A 53 -0.76 25.69 2.31
CA GLN A 53 -1.71 24.59 2.40
C GLN A 53 -1.31 23.41 1.51
N TRP A 54 -0.86 23.68 0.29
CA TRP A 54 -0.30 22.64 -0.58
C TRP A 54 0.96 22.01 0.01
N SER A 55 1.82 22.81 0.65
CA SER A 55 3.02 22.28 1.31
C SER A 55 2.66 21.35 2.47
N LEU A 56 1.62 21.68 3.25
CA LEU A 56 1.11 20.83 4.33
C LEU A 56 0.52 19.52 3.79
N ASP A 57 -0.22 19.58 2.67
CA ASP A 57 -0.81 18.39 2.05
C ASP A 57 0.26 17.46 1.48
N VAL A 58 1.27 18.02 0.82
CA VAL A 58 2.45 17.27 0.35
C VAL A 58 3.24 16.69 1.52
N ALA A 59 3.44 17.46 2.60
CA ALA A 59 4.11 16.97 3.80
C ALA A 59 3.34 15.80 4.45
N GLY A 60 2.02 15.88 4.55
CA GLY A 60 1.17 14.78 5.05
C GLY A 60 1.31 13.51 4.22
N ILE A 61 1.27 13.64 2.88
CA ILE A 61 1.50 12.51 1.97
C ILE A 61 2.91 11.93 2.16
N ALA A 62 3.94 12.79 2.21
CA ALA A 62 5.32 12.38 2.38
C ALA A 62 5.55 11.64 3.71
N LEU A 63 4.95 12.11 4.80
CA LEU A 63 5.00 11.46 6.11
C LEU A 63 4.32 10.09 6.07
N ALA A 64 3.13 9.97 5.48
CA ALA A 64 2.42 8.70 5.36
C ALA A 64 3.23 7.69 4.53
N VAL A 65 3.73 8.10 3.36
CA VAL A 65 4.56 7.25 2.49
C VAL A 65 5.87 6.87 3.19
N GLY A 66 6.52 7.81 3.86
CA GLY A 66 7.77 7.58 4.59
C GLY A 66 7.59 6.61 5.75
N TRP A 67 6.50 6.73 6.50
CA TRP A 67 6.12 5.81 7.57
C TRP A 67 5.94 4.38 7.04
N HIS A 68 5.13 4.21 6.00
CA HIS A 68 4.91 2.91 5.39
C HIS A 68 6.19 2.31 4.79
N TRP A 69 7.04 3.14 4.19
CA TRP A 69 8.33 2.71 3.68
C TRP A 69 9.24 2.18 4.77
N ARG A 70 9.28 2.87 5.92
CA ARG A 70 10.06 2.46 7.09
C ARG A 70 9.54 1.15 7.67
N GLN A 71 8.22 1.02 7.86
CA GLN A 71 7.60 -0.23 8.32
C GLN A 71 7.97 -1.39 7.40
N ARG A 72 7.78 -1.20 6.09
CA ARG A 72 8.11 -2.21 5.09
C ARG A 72 9.58 -2.62 5.13
N ARG A 73 10.52 -1.69 5.30
CA ARG A 73 11.94 -2.04 5.43
C ARG A 73 12.17 -2.92 6.66
N GLY A 74 11.52 -2.61 7.78
CA GLY A 74 11.52 -3.45 8.97
C GLY A 74 10.98 -4.85 8.68
N ASP A 75 9.84 -4.95 8.02
CA ASP A 75 9.19 -6.22 7.67
C ASP A 75 10.04 -7.08 6.72
N VAL A 76 10.67 -6.46 5.71
CA VAL A 76 11.58 -7.14 4.78
C VAL A 76 12.83 -7.64 5.51
N HIS A 77 13.37 -6.87 6.45
CA HIS A 77 14.49 -7.33 7.28
C HIS A 77 14.07 -8.46 8.22
N ALA A 78 12.89 -8.38 8.84
CA ALA A 78 12.37 -9.42 9.72
C ALA A 78 12.09 -10.73 8.96
N ALA A 79 11.65 -10.64 7.70
CA ALA A 79 11.33 -11.80 6.88
C ALA A 79 12.53 -12.71 6.57
N GLY A 80 13.75 -12.15 6.51
CA GLY A 80 14.95 -12.90 6.13
C GLY A 80 14.94 -13.25 4.64
N GLU A 81 15.67 -14.29 4.24
CA GLU A 81 15.79 -14.68 2.83
C GLU A 81 14.47 -15.18 2.22
N VAL A 82 14.15 -14.79 0.99
CA VAL A 82 12.93 -15.26 0.30
C VAL A 82 13.20 -16.53 -0.50
N HIS A 83 12.46 -17.60 -0.18
CA HIS A 83 12.54 -18.87 -0.87
C HIS A 83 11.59 -18.95 -2.08
N PHE A 84 10.36 -18.40 -1.95
CA PHE A 84 9.35 -18.46 -3.00
C PHE A 84 8.57 -17.16 -3.13
N VAL A 85 8.16 -16.83 -4.36
CA VAL A 85 7.29 -15.69 -4.68
C VAL A 85 6.03 -16.23 -5.35
N LEU A 86 4.89 -16.11 -4.68
CA LEU A 86 3.61 -16.68 -5.07
C LEU A 86 2.58 -15.57 -5.33
N ARG A 87 1.64 -15.82 -6.24
CA ARG A 87 0.53 -14.89 -6.49
C ARG A 87 -0.57 -15.09 -5.47
N GLN A 88 -1.17 -14.00 -5.00
CA GLN A 88 -2.37 -14.07 -4.19
C GLN A 88 -3.57 -14.45 -5.06
N ALA A 89 -4.36 -15.43 -4.61
CA ALA A 89 -5.58 -15.90 -5.26
C ALA A 89 -6.81 -15.07 -4.89
N LYS A 90 -6.76 -14.28 -3.79
CA LYS A 90 -7.90 -13.46 -3.38
C LYS A 90 -8.23 -12.43 -4.48
N PRO A 91 -9.50 -12.29 -4.86
CA PRO A 91 -9.89 -11.25 -5.79
C PRO A 91 -9.65 -9.90 -5.14
N LEU A 92 -8.87 -9.06 -5.81
CA LEU A 92 -8.67 -7.67 -5.47
C LEU A 92 -9.99 -6.87 -5.43
N TRP A 93 -11.13 -7.48 -5.77
CA TRP A 93 -12.44 -6.88 -5.95
C TRP A 93 -12.88 -5.97 -4.79
N ASN A 94 -12.67 -6.40 -3.54
CA ASN A 94 -13.00 -5.57 -2.37
C ASN A 94 -12.09 -4.34 -2.25
N ALA A 95 -10.85 -4.47 -2.67
CA ALA A 95 -9.88 -3.38 -2.70
C ALA A 95 -10.17 -2.41 -3.88
N TRP A 96 -10.51 -2.95 -5.05
CA TRP A 96 -10.94 -2.17 -6.23
C TRP A 96 -12.23 -1.41 -5.97
N ARG A 97 -13.20 -1.98 -5.24
CA ARG A 97 -14.47 -1.30 -4.93
C ARG A 97 -14.29 -0.06 -4.03
N ARG A 98 -13.26 -0.05 -3.18
CA ARG A 98 -12.94 1.08 -2.30
C ARG A 98 -12.04 2.12 -2.99
N LEU A 99 -11.35 1.73 -4.06
CA LEU A 99 -10.41 2.59 -4.78
C LEU A 99 -11.07 3.88 -5.32
N PRO A 100 -12.26 3.87 -5.98
CA PRO A 100 -12.91 5.08 -6.43
C PRO A 100 -13.28 6.00 -5.27
N LEU A 101 -13.80 5.46 -4.17
CA LEU A 101 -14.15 6.25 -2.98
C LEU A 101 -12.91 6.95 -2.40
N LEU A 102 -11.79 6.23 -2.30
CA LEU A 102 -10.53 6.75 -1.78
C LEU A 102 -9.92 7.80 -2.70
N TRP A 103 -9.98 7.59 -4.02
CA TRP A 103 -9.57 8.60 -5.01
C TRP A 103 -10.47 9.83 -4.98
N THR A 104 -11.78 9.64 -4.86
CA THR A 104 -12.75 10.73 -4.75
C THR A 104 -12.49 11.54 -3.49
N LEU A 105 -12.22 10.93 -2.34
CA LEU A 105 -11.83 11.64 -1.11
C LEU A 105 -10.47 12.33 -1.26
N PHE A 106 -9.48 11.66 -1.85
CA PHE A 106 -8.14 12.21 -2.06
C PHE A 106 -8.13 13.40 -3.03
N LEU A 107 -9.06 13.45 -3.99
CA LEU A 107 -9.22 14.56 -4.93
C LEU A 107 -10.18 15.65 -4.40
N LEU A 108 -11.24 15.28 -3.69
CA LEU A 108 -12.22 16.22 -3.15
C LEU A 108 -11.64 17.09 -2.05
N ILE A 109 -10.76 16.57 -1.19
CA ILE A 109 -10.15 17.37 -0.11
C ILE A 109 -9.33 18.56 -0.69
N PRO A 110 -8.38 18.35 -1.61
CA PRO A 110 -7.66 19.45 -2.24
C PRO A 110 -8.54 20.30 -3.17
N ALA A 111 -9.54 19.71 -3.84
CA ALA A 111 -10.47 20.47 -4.69
C ALA A 111 -11.41 21.38 -3.89
N ASN A 112 -11.96 20.91 -2.77
CA ASN A 112 -12.81 21.69 -1.88
C ASN A 112 -12.01 22.83 -1.24
N ARG A 113 -10.76 22.57 -0.84
CA ARG A 113 -9.85 23.61 -0.33
C ARG A 113 -9.47 24.64 -1.37
N LEU A 114 -9.26 24.21 -2.62
CA LEU A 114 -9.04 25.13 -3.74
C LEU A 114 -10.27 26.04 -3.94
N LEU A 115 -11.48 25.47 -3.93
CA LEU A 115 -12.72 26.22 -4.07
C LEU A 115 -12.96 27.17 -2.89
N GLU A 116 -12.72 26.74 -1.66
CA GLU A 116 -12.80 27.59 -0.47
C GLU A 116 -11.80 28.74 -0.53
N THR A 117 -10.58 28.48 -1.02
CA THR A 117 -9.57 29.52 -1.17
C THR A 117 -9.97 30.53 -2.24
N ILE A 118 -10.50 30.06 -3.39
CA ILE A 118 -11.05 30.92 -4.45
C ILE A 118 -12.23 31.74 -3.93
N ASN A 119 -13.13 31.15 -3.15
CA ASN A 119 -14.29 31.82 -2.59
C ASN A 119 -13.90 32.88 -1.53
N SER A 120 -12.94 32.59 -0.64
CA SER A 120 -12.43 33.58 0.32
C SER A 120 -11.77 34.76 -0.39
N VAL A 121 -11.15 34.50 -1.53
CA VAL A 121 -10.52 35.51 -2.39
C VAL A 121 -11.56 36.38 -3.11
N GLN A 122 -12.62 35.78 -3.64
CA GLN A 122 -13.69 36.51 -4.34
C GLN A 122 -14.55 37.35 -3.40
N THR A 123 -14.68 36.93 -2.14
CA THR A 123 -15.50 37.62 -1.12
C THR A 123 -14.73 38.72 -0.38
N GLY A 124 -13.43 38.92 -0.65
CA GLY A 124 -12.63 39.99 -0.07
C GLY A 124 -12.42 39.86 1.45
N LEU A 125 -12.72 38.71 2.03
CA LEU A 125 -12.44 38.40 3.43
C LEU A 125 -11.02 37.82 3.51
N PRO A 126 -10.01 38.57 3.99
CA PRO A 126 -8.71 37.99 4.22
C PRO A 126 -8.86 36.92 5.30
N LYS A 127 -8.88 35.65 4.91
CA LYS A 127 -8.62 34.57 5.87
C LYS A 127 -7.22 34.84 6.38
N SER A 128 -7.11 35.28 7.64
CA SER A 128 -5.84 35.41 8.31
C SER A 128 -5.10 34.07 8.24
N TRP A 129 -3.77 34.10 8.25
CA TRP A 129 -2.96 32.91 7.99
C TRP A 129 -3.22 31.79 9.03
N GLY A 130 -3.66 32.17 10.24
CA GLY A 130 -4.03 31.28 11.33
C GLY A 130 -5.12 30.27 10.97
N PRO A 131 -6.36 30.70 10.64
CA PRO A 131 -7.45 29.79 10.29
C PRO A 131 -7.13 28.88 9.10
N THR A 132 -6.39 29.34 8.09
CA THR A 132 -6.02 28.50 6.92
C THR A 132 -5.00 27.41 7.30
N ALA A 133 -4.01 27.72 8.14
CA ALA A 133 -3.06 26.73 8.64
C ALA A 133 -3.71 25.72 9.60
N ILE A 134 -4.67 26.17 10.43
CA ILE A 134 -5.44 25.31 11.34
C ILE A 134 -6.35 24.36 10.54
N GLU A 135 -7.10 24.87 9.55
CA GLU A 135 -7.86 24.02 8.62
C GLU A 135 -6.92 23.02 7.93
N GLY A 136 -5.75 23.49 7.48
CA GLY A 136 -4.59 22.74 6.99
C GLY A 136 -4.28 21.51 7.84
N LEU A 137 -3.97 21.75 9.11
CA LEU A 137 -3.64 20.76 10.13
C LEU A 137 -4.79 19.79 10.41
N ILE A 138 -6.03 20.26 10.45
CA ILE A 138 -7.21 19.41 10.72
C ILE A 138 -7.44 18.38 9.62
N MET A 139 -7.19 18.71 8.35
CA MET A 139 -7.35 17.71 7.27
C MET A 139 -6.12 16.83 7.05
N LEU A 140 -5.00 17.13 7.66
CA LEU A 140 -3.75 16.39 7.52
C LEU A 140 -3.93 14.89 7.89
N PRO A 141 -4.66 14.52 8.96
CA PRO A 141 -5.04 13.14 9.24
C PRO A 141 -5.86 12.48 8.11
N PHE A 142 -6.82 13.19 7.52
CA PHE A 142 -7.68 12.65 6.46
C PHE A 142 -6.89 12.37 5.18
N ILE A 143 -5.99 13.29 4.80
CA ILE A 143 -5.09 13.11 3.66
C ILE A 143 -4.12 11.96 3.93
N SER A 144 -3.61 11.85 5.15
CA SER A 144 -2.72 10.76 5.56
C SER A 144 -3.41 9.40 5.51
N ILE A 145 -4.68 9.32 5.94
CA ILE A 145 -5.51 8.11 5.85
C ILE A 145 -5.80 7.77 4.38
N ALA A 146 -6.15 8.75 3.55
CA ALA A 146 -6.38 8.49 2.12
C ALA A 146 -5.11 7.97 1.44
N ALA A 147 -3.96 8.60 1.72
CA ALA A 147 -2.66 8.17 1.23
C ALA A 147 -2.29 6.76 1.71
N SER A 148 -2.53 6.43 2.99
CA SER A 148 -2.27 5.10 3.54
C SER A 148 -3.14 4.03 2.89
N GLN A 149 -4.41 4.31 2.63
CA GLN A 149 -5.31 3.36 1.97
C GLN A 149 -4.94 3.13 0.50
N ILE A 150 -4.53 4.18 -0.24
CA ILE A 150 -3.99 4.04 -1.60
C ILE A 150 -2.72 3.19 -1.56
N PHE A 151 -1.85 3.43 -0.59
CA PHE A 151 -0.62 2.66 -0.42
C PHE A 151 -0.92 1.18 -0.11
N ASN A 152 -1.81 0.90 0.84
CA ASN A 152 -2.25 -0.45 1.18
C ASN A 152 -2.87 -1.15 -0.03
N PHE A 153 -3.64 -0.44 -0.86
CA PHE A 153 -4.14 -0.98 -2.12
C PHE A 153 -2.99 -1.38 -3.06
N ILE A 154 -2.04 -0.48 -3.31
CA ILE A 154 -0.86 -0.77 -4.16
C ILE A 154 -0.07 -1.94 -3.59
N MET A 155 0.02 -2.07 -2.26
CA MET A 155 0.70 -3.17 -1.61
C MET A 155 -0.06 -4.49 -1.68
N SER A 156 -1.39 -4.47 -1.65
CA SER A 156 -2.22 -5.67 -1.84
C SER A 156 -2.08 -6.28 -3.23
N LEU A 157 -1.64 -5.50 -4.24
CA LEU A 157 -1.32 -6.01 -5.57
C LEU A 157 -0.01 -6.80 -5.63
N ARG A 158 0.80 -6.78 -4.57
CA ARG A 158 2.11 -7.42 -4.57
C ARG A 158 1.98 -8.94 -4.40
N PRO A 159 2.91 -9.70 -4.98
CA PRO A 159 2.98 -11.13 -4.71
C PRO A 159 3.31 -11.36 -3.23
N VAL A 160 2.88 -12.53 -2.75
CA VAL A 160 3.18 -13.01 -1.42
C VAL A 160 4.50 -13.77 -1.47
N CYS A 161 5.44 -13.42 -0.59
CA CYS A 161 6.74 -14.04 -0.53
C CYS A 161 6.80 -15.00 0.67
N LEU A 162 7.21 -16.25 0.44
CA LEU A 162 7.58 -17.17 1.51
C LEU A 162 9.06 -16.97 1.81
N ALA A 163 9.35 -16.54 3.03
CA ALA A 163 10.68 -16.18 3.48
C ALA A 163 11.14 -17.07 4.65
N GLU A 164 12.39 -16.93 5.05
CA GLU A 164 13.04 -17.77 6.05
C GLU A 164 12.30 -17.76 7.39
N ASN A 165 11.85 -16.58 7.83
CA ASN A 165 11.25 -16.34 9.15
C ASN A 165 9.72 -16.21 9.11
N GLY A 166 9.13 -16.14 7.92
CA GLY A 166 7.69 -16.03 7.78
C GLY A 166 7.22 -15.76 6.36
N LEU A 167 6.02 -15.20 6.26
CA LEU A 167 5.37 -14.84 5.02
C LEU A 167 5.24 -13.31 4.94
N LEU A 168 5.65 -12.75 3.80
CA LEU A 168 5.50 -11.33 3.50
C LEU A 168 4.36 -11.15 2.49
N ALA A 169 3.23 -10.63 2.92
CA ALA A 169 2.05 -10.39 2.07
C ALA A 169 1.74 -8.90 2.00
N GLY A 170 2.11 -8.28 0.88
CA GLY A 170 1.84 -6.87 0.64
C GLY A 170 2.62 -5.92 1.55
N ASP A 171 1.94 -5.39 2.56
CA ASP A 171 2.41 -4.47 3.60
C ASP A 171 2.58 -5.14 4.98
N GLU A 172 2.34 -6.44 5.10
CA GLU A 172 2.40 -7.15 6.37
C GLU A 172 3.40 -8.31 6.33
N PHE A 173 4.20 -8.43 7.40
CA PHE A 173 4.99 -9.61 7.71
C PHE A 173 4.31 -10.47 8.76
N ILE A 174 4.25 -11.78 8.50
CA ILE A 174 3.64 -12.78 9.38
C ILE A 174 4.68 -13.84 9.68
N GLY A 175 5.16 -13.86 10.92
CA GLY A 175 6.12 -14.88 11.35
C GLY A 175 5.51 -16.28 11.32
N TRP A 176 6.32 -17.31 11.07
CA TRP A 176 5.86 -18.70 11.01
C TRP A 176 5.10 -19.14 12.26
N HIS A 177 5.47 -18.62 13.43
CA HIS A 177 4.82 -18.89 14.73
C HIS A 177 3.36 -18.37 14.82
N GLN A 178 2.98 -17.40 13.98
CA GLN A 178 1.64 -16.80 13.95
C GLN A 178 0.68 -17.55 13.02
N ILE A 179 1.19 -18.50 12.25
CA ILE A 179 0.40 -19.31 11.34
C ILE A 179 -0.20 -20.47 12.14
N SER A 180 -1.52 -20.56 12.16
CA SER A 180 -2.25 -21.61 12.88
C SER A 180 -2.54 -22.81 11.98
N THR A 181 -2.94 -22.54 10.72
CA THR A 181 -3.38 -23.57 9.79
C THR A 181 -2.91 -23.27 8.38
N VAL A 182 -2.48 -24.32 7.70
CA VAL A 182 -2.08 -24.31 6.29
C VAL A 182 -2.77 -25.49 5.65
N ARG A 183 -3.59 -25.24 4.62
CA ARG A 183 -4.34 -26.30 3.93
C ARG A 183 -4.44 -26.02 2.44
N TRP A 184 -4.42 -27.08 1.65
CA TRP A 184 -4.76 -26.99 0.25
C TRP A 184 -6.27 -26.78 0.09
N HIS A 185 -6.68 -25.98 -0.89
CA HIS A 185 -8.09 -25.75 -1.18
C HIS A 185 -8.72 -27.04 -1.74
N ALA A 186 -9.80 -27.51 -1.13
CA ALA A 186 -10.43 -28.78 -1.51
C ALA A 186 -10.86 -28.84 -2.99
N LEU A 187 -11.43 -27.74 -3.51
CA LEU A 187 -11.92 -27.65 -4.88
C LEU A 187 -10.88 -27.16 -5.92
N VAL A 188 -9.78 -26.54 -5.48
CA VAL A 188 -8.81 -25.88 -6.37
C VAL A 188 -7.42 -26.37 -6.03
N ARG A 189 -6.92 -27.33 -6.82
CA ARG A 189 -5.70 -28.10 -6.48
C ARG A 189 -4.42 -27.26 -6.37
N ASP A 190 -4.39 -26.10 -7.01
CA ASP A 190 -3.22 -25.22 -7.07
C ASP A 190 -3.30 -24.06 -6.06
N GLN A 191 -4.24 -24.12 -5.12
CA GLN A 191 -4.52 -23.03 -4.20
C GLN A 191 -4.21 -23.44 -2.76
N LEU A 192 -3.31 -22.70 -2.12
CA LEU A 192 -2.92 -22.88 -0.72
C LEU A 192 -3.62 -21.82 0.14
N GLN A 193 -4.33 -22.24 1.18
CA GLN A 193 -4.94 -21.37 2.18
C GLN A 193 -4.09 -21.34 3.44
N ILE A 194 -3.80 -20.13 3.91
CA ILE A 194 -3.03 -19.88 5.14
C ILE A 194 -3.91 -19.05 6.08
N SER A 195 -4.12 -19.56 7.28
CA SER A 195 -4.83 -18.86 8.35
C SER A 195 -3.90 -18.61 9.54
N THR A 196 -4.10 -17.47 10.17
CA THR A 196 -3.44 -17.08 11.41
C THR A 196 -4.28 -17.52 12.61
N TRP A 197 -3.77 -17.37 13.83
CA TRP A 197 -4.55 -17.64 15.06
C TRP A 197 -5.84 -16.82 15.17
N SER A 198 -5.87 -15.64 14.52
CA SER A 198 -7.11 -14.97 14.14
C SER A 198 -7.84 -15.84 13.10
N THR A 199 -8.95 -16.45 13.53
CA THR A 199 -9.74 -17.55 12.93
C THR A 199 -10.27 -17.35 11.50
N THR A 200 -9.89 -16.29 10.80
CA THR A 200 -10.31 -16.04 9.41
C THR A 200 -9.19 -16.43 8.44
N VAL A 201 -9.51 -17.17 7.37
CA VAL A 201 -8.58 -17.47 6.27
C VAL A 201 -8.01 -16.16 5.73
N ARG A 202 -6.75 -15.89 6.04
CA ARG A 202 -6.16 -14.56 5.82
C ARG A 202 -5.56 -14.46 4.43
N TYR A 203 -4.90 -15.52 3.95
CA TYR A 203 -4.29 -15.54 2.63
C TYR A 203 -4.66 -16.79 1.85
N SER A 204 -4.79 -16.60 0.55
CA SER A 204 -4.98 -17.67 -0.41
C SER A 204 -3.98 -17.44 -1.53
N LEU A 205 -3.15 -18.44 -1.83
CA LEU A 205 -1.99 -18.35 -2.70
C LEU A 205 -2.14 -19.32 -3.86
N ILE A 206 -1.76 -18.91 -5.07
CA ILE A 206 -1.67 -19.79 -6.22
C ILE A 206 -0.26 -20.38 -6.27
N VAL A 207 -0.15 -21.69 -6.11
CA VAL A 207 1.10 -22.46 -6.15
C VAL A 207 1.12 -23.27 -7.44
N PRO A 208 2.08 -23.04 -8.35
CA PRO A 208 2.24 -23.87 -9.54
C PRO A 208 2.45 -25.34 -9.16
N PRO A 209 1.88 -26.30 -9.90
CA PRO A 209 2.04 -27.73 -9.62
C PRO A 209 3.50 -28.18 -9.45
N SER A 210 4.41 -27.60 -10.25
CA SER A 210 5.84 -27.89 -10.22
C SER A 210 6.56 -27.46 -8.94
N LEU A 211 5.96 -26.58 -8.14
CA LEU A 211 6.52 -26.07 -6.89
C LEU A 211 5.83 -26.62 -5.65
N ARG A 212 4.76 -27.40 -5.82
CA ARG A 212 3.90 -27.89 -4.75
C ARG A 212 4.70 -28.61 -3.66
N ASP A 213 5.47 -29.62 -4.05
CA ASP A 213 6.22 -30.46 -3.10
C ASP A 213 7.26 -29.65 -2.33
N LYS A 214 7.92 -28.69 -3.00
CA LYS A 214 8.92 -27.81 -2.39
C LYS A 214 8.27 -26.86 -1.38
N VAL A 215 7.15 -26.25 -1.74
CA VAL A 215 6.38 -25.37 -0.86
C VAL A 215 5.86 -26.15 0.35
N GLU A 216 5.32 -27.36 0.13
CA GLU A 216 4.83 -28.23 1.19
C GLU A 216 5.94 -28.66 2.16
N SER A 217 7.11 -29.03 1.63
CA SER A 217 8.28 -29.37 2.46
C SER A 217 8.74 -28.22 3.34
N LEU A 218 8.74 -26.99 2.80
CA LEU A 218 9.13 -25.80 3.55
C LEU A 218 8.11 -25.49 4.65
N LEU A 219 6.82 -25.57 4.33
CA LEU A 219 5.76 -25.30 5.28
C LEU A 219 5.79 -26.31 6.44
N ARG A 220 5.95 -27.61 6.15
CA ARG A 220 6.11 -28.64 7.20
C ARG A 220 7.34 -28.41 8.07
N ALA A 221 8.46 -27.99 7.49
CA ALA A 221 9.68 -27.73 8.26
C ALA A 221 9.58 -26.49 9.16
N LYS A 222 8.86 -25.45 8.72
CA LYS A 222 8.85 -24.13 9.37
C LYS A 222 7.64 -23.88 10.26
N THR A 223 6.51 -24.46 9.92
CA THR A 223 5.30 -24.38 10.74
C THR A 223 5.26 -25.62 11.61
N ARG A 224 5.23 -25.46 12.95
CA ARG A 224 4.93 -26.55 13.89
C ARG A 224 3.44 -26.93 13.79
N ILE A 225 2.93 -27.12 12.58
CA ILE A 225 1.58 -27.62 12.38
C ILE A 225 1.66 -29.08 12.75
N ALA A 226 1.12 -29.41 13.91
CA ALA A 226 0.83 -30.78 14.28
C ALA A 226 0.06 -31.40 13.11
N ASP A 227 0.56 -32.54 12.63
CA ASP A 227 -0.05 -33.35 11.57
C ASP A 227 -1.57 -33.35 11.69
N THR A 228 -2.23 -32.50 10.90
CA THR A 228 -3.66 -32.62 10.65
C THR A 228 -3.76 -33.13 9.23
N SER A 229 -3.53 -34.43 9.15
CA SER A 229 -3.81 -35.27 8.00
C SER A 229 -5.20 -34.95 7.44
N VAL A 230 -5.21 -34.79 6.12
CA VAL A 230 -6.27 -35.21 5.20
C VAL A 230 -7.48 -35.86 5.88
N ALA A 231 -8.61 -35.16 5.84
CA ALA A 231 -9.95 -35.74 5.82
C ALA A 231 -10.71 -35.10 4.66
#